data_AF-A0A6B1DTL0-F1
#
_entry.id   AF-A0A6B1DTL0-F1
#
_cell.length_a   1.000
_cell.length_b   1.000
_cell.length_c   1.000
_cell.angle_alpha   90.00
_cell.angle_beta   90.00
_cell.angle_gamma   90.00
#
_symmetry.space_group_name_H-M   'P 1'
#
loop_
_entity.id
_entity.type
_entity.pdbx_description
1 polymer ?
#
loop_
_entity_poly.entity_id
_entity_poly.type
_entity_poly.pdbx_seq_one_letter_code
_entity_poly.pdbx_strand_id
1 'polypeptide(L)'
;MQPSLERGHCGRTGRALFHLIMRRRGLGLRILPPISLILATWSRDYVAGLTATRYVGPSDSDEAHAGVNRWIALFASACHRAVDDASRFEEQVRTLQKSWHERAGHVRRDSAARLLIEALPAVPVLTTSTAAELIGRSFQAASQAINQLMEAGVLIQVTVGKRNRIFEAPELIEAFTALERQLASPEGNTRISRSARHVPRQ
;
A
#
# COMPACT_ATOMS: atom_id res chain seq x y z
N MET A 1 -23.95 -7.74 -35.71
CA MET A 1 -23.93 -8.71 -34.60
C MET A 1 -22.68 -8.43 -33.75
N GLN A 2 -22.84 -7.66 -32.67
CA GLN A 2 -21.76 -7.33 -31.72
C GLN A 2 -21.69 -8.39 -30.63
N PRO A 3 -20.50 -8.89 -30.24
CA PRO A 3 -20.31 -9.53 -28.96
C PRO A 3 -19.72 -8.53 -27.97
N SER A 4 -20.57 -8.06 -27.07
CA SER A 4 -20.25 -7.16 -25.96
C SER A 4 -20.28 -7.96 -24.65
N LEU A 5 -19.34 -7.64 -23.74
CA LEU A 5 -19.34 -7.96 -22.29
C LEU A 5 -19.26 -9.44 -21.86
N GLU A 6 -18.05 -9.92 -21.53
CA GLU A 6 -17.88 -10.89 -20.41
C GLU A 6 -16.43 -11.05 -19.89
N ARG A 7 -15.44 -10.30 -20.38
CA ARG A 7 -14.00 -10.49 -20.04
C ARG A 7 -13.53 -9.87 -18.71
N GLY A 8 -14.44 -9.47 -17.82
CA GLY A 8 -14.12 -8.71 -16.60
C GLY A 8 -13.96 -9.52 -15.30
N HIS A 9 -14.41 -10.77 -15.26
CA HIS A 9 -14.57 -11.54 -14.02
C HIS A 9 -13.40 -12.51 -13.72
N CYS A 10 -12.91 -13.27 -14.71
CA CYS A 10 -11.84 -14.26 -14.49
C CYS A 10 -10.52 -13.66 -13.94
N GLY A 11 -10.15 -12.45 -14.34
CA GLY A 11 -8.92 -11.80 -13.87
C GLY A 11 -8.95 -11.42 -12.38
N ARG A 12 -10.12 -11.03 -11.85
CA ARG A 12 -10.29 -10.68 -10.43
C ARG A 12 -10.29 -11.95 -9.56
N THR A 13 -10.96 -13.01 -10.01
CA THR A 13 -10.97 -14.31 -9.33
C THR A 13 -9.57 -14.93 -9.26
N GLY A 14 -8.80 -14.89 -10.35
CA GLY A 14 -7.43 -15.42 -10.36
C GLY A 14 -6.51 -14.72 -9.35
N ARG A 15 -6.60 -13.39 -9.24
CA ARG A 15 -5.81 -12.62 -8.25
C ARG A 15 -6.26 -12.88 -6.82
N ALA A 16 -7.57 -13.00 -6.58
CA ALA A 16 -8.09 -13.37 -5.26
C ALA A 16 -7.62 -14.77 -4.83
N LEU A 17 -7.67 -15.75 -5.74
CA LEU A 17 -7.18 -17.11 -5.49
C LEU A 17 -5.69 -17.15 -5.20
N PHE A 18 -4.89 -16.36 -5.91
CA PHE A 18 -3.46 -16.22 -5.64
C PHE A 18 -3.20 -15.72 -4.21
N HIS A 19 -3.87 -14.63 -3.78
CA HIS A 19 -3.73 -14.14 -2.41
C HIS A 19 -4.17 -15.18 -1.37
N LEU A 20 -5.20 -15.99 -1.66
CA LEU A 20 -5.60 -17.12 -0.83
C LEU A 20 -4.52 -18.21 -0.74
N ILE A 21 -3.89 -18.58 -1.87
CA ILE A 21 -2.80 -19.57 -1.91
C ILE A 21 -1.60 -19.07 -1.10
N MET A 22 -1.22 -17.80 -1.26
CA MET A 22 -0.13 -17.19 -0.48
C MET A 22 -0.43 -17.24 1.02
N ARG A 23 -1.66 -16.91 1.43
CA ARG A 23 -2.07 -17.00 2.83
C ARG A 23 -2.06 -18.45 3.34
N ARG A 24 -2.59 -19.40 2.56
CA ARG A 24 -2.59 -20.84 2.91
C ARG A 24 -1.18 -21.41 3.03
N ARG A 25 -0.21 -20.89 2.26
CA ARG A 25 1.21 -21.29 2.32
C ARG A 25 2.02 -20.51 3.36
N GLY A 26 1.41 -19.63 4.14
CA GLY A 26 2.09 -18.84 5.17
C GLY A 26 2.93 -17.66 4.65
N LEU A 27 2.81 -17.31 3.36
CA LEU A 27 3.62 -16.29 2.69
C LEU A 27 3.02 -14.87 2.74
N GLY A 28 1.75 -14.73 3.18
CA GLY A 28 1.02 -13.46 3.19
C GLY A 28 0.13 -13.30 4.44
N LEU A 29 0.73 -13.47 5.62
CA LEU A 29 -0.01 -13.56 6.89
C LEU A 29 -0.37 -12.21 7.53
N ARG A 30 0.37 -11.15 7.19
CA ARG A 30 0.22 -9.83 7.81
C ARG A 30 0.12 -8.68 6.81
N ILE A 31 0.76 -8.82 5.66
CA ILE A 31 0.82 -7.79 4.62
C ILE A 31 0.53 -8.48 3.29
N LEU A 32 -0.37 -7.89 2.49
CA LEU A 32 -0.58 -8.30 1.11
C LEU A 32 0.20 -7.35 0.21
N PRO A 33 1.29 -7.81 -0.42
CA PRO A 33 2.08 -6.95 -1.29
C PRO A 33 1.25 -6.54 -2.52
N PRO A 34 1.47 -5.33 -3.08
CA PRO A 34 0.65 -4.74 -4.15
C PRO A 34 0.93 -5.34 -5.54
N ILE A 35 1.05 -6.66 -5.64
CA ILE A 35 1.41 -7.40 -6.87
C ILE A 35 0.43 -7.08 -8.00
N SER A 36 -0.87 -6.99 -7.68
CA SER A 36 -1.90 -6.66 -8.66
C SER A 36 -1.71 -5.29 -9.29
N LEU A 37 -1.22 -4.31 -8.52
CA LEU A 37 -0.97 -2.96 -9.01
C LEU A 37 0.27 -2.93 -9.92
N ILE A 38 1.33 -3.64 -9.55
CA ILE A 38 2.54 -3.79 -10.37
C ILE A 38 2.20 -4.45 -11.70
N LEU A 39 1.47 -5.58 -11.70
CA LEU A 39 1.04 -6.24 -12.93
C LEU A 39 0.13 -5.36 -13.79
N ALA A 40 -0.66 -4.47 -13.18
CA ALA A 40 -1.45 -3.49 -13.93
C ALA A 40 -0.57 -2.46 -14.66
N THR A 41 0.57 -2.05 -14.06
CA THR A 41 1.55 -1.20 -14.76
C THR A 41 2.29 -1.95 -15.86
N TRP A 42 2.49 -3.26 -15.71
CA TRP A 42 3.09 -4.15 -16.71
C TRP A 42 2.04 -4.82 -17.60
N SER A 43 0.94 -4.13 -17.91
CA SER A 43 -0.22 -4.73 -18.59
C SER A 43 0.13 -5.41 -19.92
N ARG A 44 1.06 -4.83 -20.71
CA ARG A 44 1.53 -5.44 -21.96
C ARG A 44 2.27 -6.75 -21.72
N ASP A 45 3.24 -6.76 -20.81
CA ASP A 45 4.01 -7.97 -20.49
C ASP A 45 3.15 -9.03 -19.81
N TYR A 46 2.20 -8.62 -18.97
CA TYR A 46 1.21 -9.49 -18.34
C TYR A 46 0.34 -10.21 -19.37
N VAL A 47 -0.21 -9.47 -20.33
CA VAL A 47 -1.01 -10.07 -21.42
C VAL A 47 -0.14 -10.96 -22.31
N ALA A 48 1.06 -10.52 -22.66
CA ALA A 48 2.00 -11.31 -23.46
C ALA A 48 2.40 -12.62 -22.75
N GLY A 49 2.70 -12.56 -21.46
CA GLY A 49 3.02 -13.72 -20.63
C GLY A 49 1.86 -14.72 -20.54
N LEU A 50 0.64 -14.25 -20.30
CA LEU A 50 -0.56 -15.11 -20.32
C LEU A 50 -0.91 -15.65 -21.71
N THR A 51 -0.53 -14.94 -22.77
CA THR A 51 -0.75 -15.41 -24.14
C THR A 51 0.27 -16.49 -24.47
N ALA A 52 1.51 -16.36 -24.00
CA ALA A 52 2.55 -17.36 -24.21
C ALA A 52 2.25 -18.71 -23.53
N THR A 53 1.41 -18.74 -22.49
CA THR A 53 0.95 -20.02 -21.91
C THR A 53 -0.13 -20.71 -22.75
N ARG A 54 -0.66 -20.06 -23.78
CA ARG A 54 -1.65 -20.61 -24.72
C ARG A 54 -0.94 -21.16 -25.96
N TYR A 55 -0.24 -22.27 -25.80
CA TYR A 55 0.43 -22.98 -26.89
C TYR A 55 -0.51 -24.04 -27.52
N VAL A 56 -0.16 -24.53 -28.71
CA VAL A 56 -0.86 -25.63 -29.39
C VAL A 56 0.10 -26.79 -29.54
N GLY A 57 -0.22 -27.96 -28.97
CA GLY A 57 0.62 -29.16 -29.07
C GLY A 57 0.69 -29.94 -27.75
N PRO A 58 1.65 -30.88 -27.65
CA PRO A 58 1.92 -31.64 -26.41
C PRO A 58 2.35 -30.72 -25.26
N SER A 59 1.94 -31.05 -24.04
CA SER A 59 2.23 -30.25 -22.84
C SER A 59 3.67 -30.26 -22.36
N ASP A 60 4.45 -31.20 -22.86
CA ASP A 60 5.89 -31.37 -22.62
C ASP A 60 6.75 -30.78 -23.75
N SER A 61 6.13 -30.09 -24.72
CA SER A 61 6.86 -29.43 -25.80
C SER A 61 7.70 -28.24 -25.30
N ASP A 62 8.76 -27.92 -26.04
CA ASP A 62 9.61 -26.77 -25.74
C ASP A 62 8.82 -25.44 -25.71
N GLU A 63 7.82 -25.30 -26.57
CA GLU A 63 6.95 -24.12 -26.62
C GLU A 63 6.07 -24.01 -25.36
N ALA A 64 5.51 -25.13 -24.89
CA ALA A 64 4.76 -25.19 -23.64
C ALA A 64 5.62 -24.77 -22.43
N HIS A 65 6.83 -25.34 -22.34
CA HIS A 65 7.77 -24.99 -21.28
C HIS A 65 8.23 -23.53 -21.36
N ALA A 66 8.52 -23.01 -22.55
CA ALA A 66 8.92 -21.62 -22.74
C ALA A 66 7.83 -20.64 -22.32
N GLY A 67 6.57 -20.93 -22.65
CA GLY A 67 5.40 -20.15 -22.24
C GLY A 67 5.24 -20.09 -20.72
N VAL A 68 5.28 -21.26 -20.06
CA VAL A 68 5.19 -21.36 -18.59
C VAL A 68 6.36 -20.65 -17.91
N ASN A 69 7.59 -20.87 -18.37
CA ASN A 69 8.78 -20.25 -17.80
C ASN A 69 8.73 -18.72 -17.91
N ARG A 70 8.30 -18.18 -19.05
CA ARG A 70 8.09 -16.73 -19.22
C ARG A 70 7.07 -16.18 -18.23
N TRP A 71 5.94 -16.87 -18.06
CA TRP A 71 4.91 -16.46 -17.12
C TRP A 71 5.40 -16.47 -15.66
N ILE A 72 6.07 -17.56 -15.25
CA ILE A 72 6.66 -17.69 -13.92
C ILE A 72 7.69 -16.58 -13.67
N ALA A 73 8.58 -16.32 -14.62
CA ALA A 73 9.61 -15.29 -14.50
C ALA A 73 9.01 -13.88 -14.35
N LEU A 74 8.00 -13.54 -15.15
CA LEU A 74 7.28 -12.27 -15.05
C LEU A 74 6.60 -12.13 -13.68
N PHE A 75 5.89 -13.18 -13.25
CA PHE A 75 5.16 -13.15 -12.00
C PHE A 75 6.09 -13.09 -10.78
N ALA A 76 7.19 -13.84 -10.79
CA ALA A 76 8.23 -13.79 -9.77
C ALA A 76 8.85 -12.39 -9.69
N SER A 77 9.15 -11.77 -10.83
CA SER A 77 9.65 -10.38 -10.90
C SER A 77 8.66 -9.39 -10.27
N ALA A 78 7.36 -9.56 -10.54
CA ALA A 78 6.32 -8.72 -9.94
C ALA A 78 6.23 -8.91 -8.42
N CYS A 79 6.38 -10.15 -7.93
CA CYS A 79 6.44 -10.44 -6.50
C CYS A 79 7.65 -9.80 -5.83
N HIS A 80 8.85 -9.94 -6.42
CA HIS A 80 10.07 -9.33 -5.90
C HIS A 80 9.94 -7.82 -5.78
N ARG A 81 9.45 -7.16 -6.83
CA ARG A 81 9.20 -5.72 -6.81
C ARG A 81 8.20 -5.33 -5.72
N ALA A 82 7.11 -6.09 -5.59
CA ALA A 82 6.08 -5.79 -4.60
C ALA A 82 6.59 -5.90 -3.15
N VAL A 83 7.48 -6.86 -2.89
CA VAL A 83 8.14 -7.00 -1.58
C VAL A 83 9.13 -5.86 -1.36
N ASP A 84 9.98 -5.52 -2.34
CA ASP A 84 10.93 -4.41 -2.24
C ASP A 84 10.23 -3.06 -1.98
N ASP A 85 9.18 -2.75 -2.74
CA ASP A 85 8.38 -1.54 -2.56
C ASP A 85 7.72 -1.49 -1.17
N ALA A 86 7.18 -2.62 -0.69
CA ALA A 86 6.57 -2.71 0.64
C ALA A 86 7.61 -2.57 1.77
N SER A 87 8.77 -3.21 1.66
CA SER A 87 9.85 -3.14 2.65
C SER A 87 10.45 -1.72 2.73
N ARG A 88 10.60 -1.03 1.60
CA ARG A 88 11.03 0.38 1.59
C ARG A 88 10.04 1.29 2.28
N PHE A 89 8.74 1.11 2.02
CA PHE A 89 7.71 1.88 2.70
C PHE A 89 7.68 1.61 4.20
N GLU A 90 7.82 0.35 4.61
CA GLU A 90 7.92 -0.03 6.03
C GLU A 90 9.09 0.68 6.73
N GLU A 91 10.25 0.77 6.07
CA GLU A 91 11.42 1.48 6.59
C GLU A 91 11.20 2.99 6.67
N GLN A 92 10.52 3.57 5.68
CA GLN A 92 10.13 4.97 5.71
C GLN A 92 9.17 5.26 6.87
N VAL A 93 8.19 4.39 7.12
CA VAL A 93 7.27 4.50 8.26
C VAL A 93 8.03 4.41 9.58
N ARG A 94 8.97 3.47 9.73
CA ARG A 94 9.83 3.39 10.93
C ARG A 94 10.65 4.66 11.15
N THR A 95 11.18 5.22 10.07
CA THR A 95 11.94 6.48 10.12
C THR A 95 11.06 7.65 10.58
N LEU A 96 9.84 7.75 10.06
CA LEU A 96 8.85 8.74 10.50
C LEU A 96 8.48 8.57 11.98
N GLN A 97 8.18 7.35 12.42
CA GLN A 97 7.86 7.12 13.84
C GLN A 97 9.02 7.49 14.76
N LYS A 98 10.26 7.20 14.36
CA LYS A 98 11.45 7.62 15.12
C LYS A 98 11.56 9.13 15.20
N SER A 99 11.40 9.84 14.08
CA SER A 99 11.47 11.32 14.08
C SER A 99 10.34 11.92 14.91
N TRP A 100 9.13 11.35 14.87
CA TRP A 100 8.01 11.79 15.70
C TRP A 100 8.27 11.59 17.20
N HIS A 101 8.86 10.46 17.60
CA HIS A 101 9.26 10.23 19.00
C HIS A 101 10.29 11.25 19.48
N GLU A 102 11.25 11.61 18.61
CA GLU A 102 12.26 12.63 18.89
C GLU A 102 11.63 14.02 19.05
N ARG A 103 10.77 14.45 18.10
CA ARG A 103 10.08 15.75 18.15
C ARG A 103 9.09 15.87 19.31
N ALA A 104 8.44 14.78 19.69
CA ALA A 104 7.49 14.75 20.81
C ALA A 104 8.17 14.78 22.20
N GLY A 105 9.51 14.72 22.26
CA GLY A 105 10.29 14.96 23.48
C GLY A 105 10.62 13.73 24.32
N HIS A 106 10.94 12.58 23.71
CA HIS A 106 11.35 11.34 24.41
C HIS A 106 10.38 10.95 25.55
N VAL A 107 9.11 10.80 25.16
CA VAL A 107 8.01 10.53 26.08
C VAL A 107 8.12 9.13 26.70
N ARG A 108 7.72 8.99 27.97
CA ARG A 108 7.64 7.70 28.69
C ARG A 108 6.90 6.64 27.87
N ARG A 109 7.32 5.37 28.02
CA ARG A 109 6.86 4.21 27.21
C ARG A 109 5.33 4.04 27.17
N ASP A 110 4.62 4.41 28.22
CA ASP A 110 3.16 4.27 28.32
C ASP A 110 2.38 5.59 28.15
N SER A 111 3.03 6.64 27.66
CA SER A 111 2.34 7.89 27.37
C SER A 111 1.35 7.73 26.21
N ALA A 112 0.22 8.42 26.32
CA ALA A 112 -0.78 8.46 25.25
C ALA A 112 -0.19 8.98 23.92
N ALA A 113 0.76 9.92 23.97
CA ALA A 113 1.47 10.42 22.77
C ALA A 113 2.28 9.33 22.08
N ARG A 114 3.06 8.55 22.85
CA ARG A 114 3.84 7.43 22.29
C ARG A 114 2.91 6.36 21.70
N LEU A 115 1.85 5.98 22.40
CA LEU A 115 0.87 5.01 21.91
C LEU A 115 0.18 5.48 20.62
N LEU A 116 -0.13 6.77 20.50
CA LEU A 116 -0.66 7.32 19.27
C LEU A 116 0.34 7.23 18.12
N ILE A 117 1.61 7.61 18.34
CA ILE A 117 2.67 7.48 17.32
C ILE A 117 2.78 6.04 16.79
N GLU A 118 2.67 5.04 17.67
CA GLU A 118 2.71 3.62 17.27
C GLU A 118 1.47 3.20 16.47
N ALA A 119 0.32 3.84 16.71
CA ALA A 119 -0.95 3.50 16.08
C ALA A 119 -1.20 4.24 14.75
N LEU A 120 -0.56 5.39 14.52
CA LEU A 120 -0.74 6.23 13.33
C LEU A 120 -0.55 5.50 11.98
N PRO A 121 0.41 4.57 11.81
CA PRO A 121 0.51 3.81 10.56
C PRO A 121 -0.75 3.04 10.17
N ALA A 122 -1.53 2.58 11.15
CA ALA A 122 -2.79 1.88 10.91
C ALA A 122 -3.98 2.85 10.78
N VAL A 123 -3.92 4.00 11.43
CA VAL A 123 -5.01 4.99 11.49
C VAL A 123 -4.42 6.40 11.31
N PRO A 124 -4.08 6.80 10.06
CA PRO A 124 -3.41 8.08 9.79
C PRO A 124 -4.33 9.30 9.95
N VAL A 125 -5.64 9.07 10.01
CA VAL A 125 -6.68 10.09 10.19
C VAL A 125 -7.58 9.65 11.33
N LEU A 126 -7.74 10.50 12.35
CA LEU A 126 -8.45 10.17 13.58
C LEU A 126 -9.17 11.37 14.17
N THR A 127 -10.13 11.10 15.05
CA THR A 127 -10.71 12.08 15.96
C THR A 127 -10.19 11.82 17.37
N THR A 128 -10.46 12.73 18.30
CA THR A 128 -10.10 12.49 19.71
C THR A 128 -10.79 11.26 20.31
N SER A 129 -12.02 10.96 19.90
CA SER A 129 -12.75 9.77 20.38
C SER A 129 -12.13 8.48 19.84
N THR A 130 -11.87 8.42 18.53
CA THR A 130 -11.25 7.21 17.93
C THR A 130 -9.83 7.02 18.43
N ALA A 131 -9.06 8.09 18.68
CA ALA A 131 -7.76 8.02 19.33
C ALA A 131 -7.83 7.40 20.73
N ALA A 132 -8.78 7.85 21.56
CA ALA A 132 -8.95 7.36 22.93
C ALA A 132 -9.26 5.86 22.97
N GLU A 133 -10.17 5.40 22.11
CA GLU A 133 -10.50 3.98 21.93
C GLU A 133 -9.30 3.17 21.45
N LEU A 134 -8.60 3.65 20.42
CA LEU A 134 -7.47 2.97 19.79
C LEU A 134 -6.31 2.71 20.77
N ILE A 135 -6.02 3.67 21.65
CA ILE A 135 -4.91 3.54 22.62
C ILE A 135 -5.37 3.05 24.00
N GLY A 136 -6.67 2.81 24.20
CA GLY A 136 -7.24 2.40 25.47
C GLY A 136 -6.96 3.40 26.60
N ARG A 137 -7.21 4.70 26.36
CA ARG A 137 -7.01 5.79 27.33
C ARG A 137 -8.25 6.69 27.40
N SER A 138 -8.30 7.57 28.41
CA SER A 138 -9.40 8.53 28.53
C SER A 138 -9.38 9.55 27.39
N PHE A 139 -10.56 10.10 27.06
CA PHE A 139 -10.69 11.17 26.08
C PHE A 139 -9.77 12.36 26.39
N GLN A 140 -9.64 12.73 27.68
CA GLN A 140 -8.75 13.82 28.10
C GLN A 140 -7.27 13.49 27.84
N ALA A 141 -6.82 12.27 28.14
CA ALA A 141 -5.45 11.84 27.88
C ALA A 141 -5.14 11.81 26.37
N ALA A 142 -6.09 11.31 25.57
CA ALA A 142 -5.98 11.33 24.10
C ALA A 142 -5.95 12.77 23.56
N SER A 143 -6.80 13.67 24.09
CA SER A 143 -6.81 15.08 23.70
C SER A 143 -5.49 15.79 24.01
N GLN A 144 -4.91 15.53 25.19
CA GLN A 144 -3.61 16.10 25.56
C GLN A 144 -2.49 15.57 24.66
N ALA A 145 -2.51 14.28 24.37
CA ALA A 145 -1.56 13.66 23.45
C ALA A 145 -1.67 14.21 22.03
N ILE A 146 -2.89 14.38 21.50
CA ILE A 146 -3.11 15.00 20.19
C ILE A 146 -2.56 16.42 20.17
N ASN A 147 -2.84 17.24 21.18
CA ASN A 147 -2.31 18.60 21.25
C ASN A 147 -0.77 18.58 21.29
N GLN A 148 -0.15 17.71 22.09
CA GLN A 148 1.31 17.55 22.10
C GLN A 148 1.87 17.17 20.73
N LEU A 149 1.22 16.24 20.02
CA LEU A 149 1.63 15.82 18.69
C LEU A 149 1.39 16.91 17.63
N MET A 150 0.40 17.79 17.81
CA MET A 150 0.22 18.98 16.97
C MET A 150 1.34 20.00 17.19
N GLU A 151 1.69 20.30 18.45
CA GLU A 151 2.81 21.19 18.77
C GLU A 151 4.15 20.64 18.25
N ALA A 152 4.32 19.31 18.24
CA ALA A 152 5.47 18.63 17.66
C ALA A 152 5.43 18.50 16.12
N GLY A 153 4.40 19.05 15.46
CA GLY A 153 4.22 19.00 14.02
C GLY A 153 3.97 17.59 13.44
N VAL A 154 3.60 16.62 14.28
CA VAL A 154 3.26 15.24 13.87
C VAL A 154 1.83 15.17 13.34
N LEU A 155 0.91 15.92 13.96
CA LEU A 155 -0.48 15.98 13.56
C LEU A 155 -0.88 17.39 13.14
N ILE A 156 -1.82 17.48 12.21
CA ILE A 156 -2.53 18.72 11.90
C ILE A 156 -4.03 18.52 12.05
N GLN A 157 -4.74 19.60 12.37
CA GLN A 157 -6.20 19.60 12.36
C GLN A 157 -6.70 19.98 10.96
N VAL A 158 -7.52 19.13 10.36
CA VAL A 158 -8.03 19.33 8.98
C VAL A 158 -9.33 20.13 8.96
N THR A 159 -10.13 20.05 10.02
CA THR A 159 -11.42 20.73 10.12
C THR A 159 -11.26 22.14 10.71
N VAL A 160 -11.97 23.13 10.17
CA VAL A 160 -11.93 24.53 10.68
C VAL A 160 -12.71 24.72 12.00
N GLY A 161 -13.67 23.84 12.30
CA GLY A 161 -14.57 23.97 13.46
C GLY A 161 -14.02 23.44 14.80
N LYS A 162 -14.59 23.93 15.92
CA LYS A 162 -14.27 23.47 17.28
C LYS A 162 -14.91 22.11 17.66
N ARG A 163 -15.97 21.70 16.96
CA ARG A 163 -16.66 20.42 17.15
C ARG A 163 -16.30 19.45 16.03
N ASN A 164 -16.31 18.15 16.33
CA ASN A 164 -15.99 17.07 15.39
C ASN A 164 -14.61 17.24 14.73
N ARG A 165 -13.58 17.57 15.53
CA ARG A 165 -12.22 17.81 15.06
C ARG A 165 -11.63 16.53 14.47
N ILE A 166 -11.12 16.64 13.25
CA ILE A 166 -10.37 15.57 12.57
C ILE A 166 -8.91 15.98 12.51
N PHE A 167 -8.04 15.02 12.82
CA PHE A 167 -6.60 15.16 12.79
C PHE A 167 -5.99 14.16 11.84
N GLU A 168 -4.93 14.55 11.16
CA GLU A 168 -4.18 13.67 10.27
C GLU A 168 -2.67 13.79 10.50
N ALA A 169 -1.94 12.73 10.13
CA ALA A 169 -0.49 12.69 10.06
C ALA A 169 -0.02 12.97 8.62
N PRO A 170 0.26 14.24 8.25
CA PRO A 170 0.49 14.62 6.86
C PRO A 170 1.71 13.94 6.26
N GLU A 171 2.82 13.83 7.00
CA GLU A 171 4.05 13.17 6.52
C GLU A 171 3.83 11.69 6.14
N LEU A 172 2.92 10.99 6.83
CA LEU A 172 2.56 9.60 6.52
C LEU A 172 1.64 9.51 5.30
N ILE A 173 0.67 10.43 5.17
CA ILE A 173 -0.20 10.52 4.00
C ILE A 173 0.64 10.81 2.76
N GLU A 174 1.62 11.71 2.86
CA GLU A 174 2.56 12.02 1.78
C GLU A 174 3.44 10.82 1.42
N ALA A 175 3.98 10.10 2.40
CA ALA A 175 4.74 8.87 2.18
C ALA A 175 3.91 7.80 1.46
N PHE A 176 2.66 7.60 1.88
CA PHE A 176 1.75 6.66 1.23
C PHE A 176 1.40 7.09 -0.20
N THR A 177 1.13 8.38 -0.41
CA THR A 177 0.86 8.94 -1.74
C THR A 177 2.07 8.75 -2.67
N ALA A 178 3.30 8.91 -2.16
CA ALA A 178 4.52 8.66 -2.92
C ALA A 178 4.65 7.18 -3.32
N LEU A 179 4.36 6.25 -2.39
CA LEU A 179 4.31 4.83 -2.68
C LEU A 179 3.27 4.51 -3.79
N GLU A 180 2.05 5.03 -3.70
CA GLU A 180 1.02 4.81 -4.72
C GLU A 180 1.48 5.27 -6.11
N ARG A 181 2.15 6.42 -6.19
CA ARG A 181 2.72 6.93 -7.45
C ARG A 181 3.84 6.05 -7.98
N GLN A 182 4.75 5.59 -7.12
CA GLN A 182 5.83 4.66 -7.49
C GLN A 182 5.26 3.35 -8.02
N LEU A 183 4.27 2.78 -7.33
CA LEU A 183 3.57 1.55 -7.73
C LEU A 183 2.79 1.72 -9.03
N ALA A 184 2.33 2.93 -9.36
CA ALA A 184 1.63 3.23 -10.61
C ALA A 184 2.56 3.47 -11.81
N SER A 185 3.89 3.50 -11.61
CA SER A 185 4.89 3.70 -12.66
C SER A 185 5.49 2.39 -13.17
N PRO A 186 5.73 2.21 -14.49
CA PRO A 186 6.28 0.96 -15.04
C PRO A 186 7.68 0.61 -14.50
N GLU A 187 8.52 1.63 -14.26
CA GLU A 187 9.95 1.49 -13.92
C GLU A 187 10.28 1.78 -12.44
N GLY A 188 9.31 2.22 -11.63
CA GLY A 188 9.52 2.44 -10.19
C GLY A 188 10.38 3.65 -9.82
N ASN A 189 10.75 4.51 -10.79
CA ASN A 189 11.54 5.72 -10.54
C ASN A 189 10.97 6.93 -11.33
N THR A 190 10.35 7.89 -10.64
CA THR A 190 9.71 9.08 -11.26
C THR A 190 10.70 10.13 -11.75
N ARG A 191 12.01 9.94 -11.57
CA ARG A 191 13.03 10.88 -12.04
C ARG A 191 13.27 10.82 -13.56
N ILE A 192 12.81 9.76 -14.24
CA ILE A 192 13.21 9.46 -15.63
C ILE A 192 12.02 9.38 -16.61
N SER A 193 10.77 9.17 -16.17
CA SER A 193 9.63 9.02 -17.09
C SER A 193 8.33 9.68 -16.63
N ARG A 194 7.66 10.41 -17.55
CA ARG A 194 6.40 11.13 -17.34
C ARG A 194 5.20 10.16 -17.30
N SER A 195 4.26 10.41 -16.39
CA SER A 195 2.99 9.65 -16.25
C SER A 195 2.25 9.49 -17.59
N ALA A 196 1.93 8.24 -17.96
CA ALA A 196 1.17 7.92 -19.17
C ALA A 196 -0.36 7.98 -19.00
N ARG A 197 -0.88 8.54 -17.90
CA ARG A 197 -2.33 8.65 -17.67
C ARG A 197 -2.81 10.09 -17.83
N HIS A 198 -3.65 10.32 -18.85
CA HIS A 198 -4.42 11.55 -18.99
C HIS A 198 -5.55 11.57 -17.95
N VAL A 199 -5.53 12.55 -17.05
CA VAL A 199 -6.61 12.79 -16.09
C VAL A 199 -7.72 13.58 -16.80
N PRO A 200 -9.00 13.15 -16.77
CA PRO A 200 -10.10 13.96 -17.28
C PRO A 200 -10.27 15.20 -16.38
N ARG A 201 -10.34 16.39 -16.99
CA ARG A 201 -10.74 17.62 -16.30
C ARG A 201 -12.21 17.50 -15.89
N GLN A 202 -12.51 17.74 -14.62
CA GLN A 202 -13.82 18.24 -14.19
C GLN A 202 -13.79 19.77 -14.23
#